data_AF-A0A1Q7TEH9-F1
#
_entry.id   AF-A0A1Q7TEH9-F1
#
_cell.length_a   1.000
_cell.length_b   1.000
_cell.length_c   1.000
_cell.angle_alpha   90.00
_cell.angle_beta   90.00
_cell.angle_gamma   90.00
#
_symmetry.space_group_name_H-M   'P 1'
#
loop_
_entity.id
_entity.type
_entity.pdbx_description
1 polymer ?
#
loop_
_entity_poly.entity_id
_entity_poly.type
_entity_poly.pdbx_seq_one_letter_code
_entity_poly.pdbx_strand_id
1 'polypeptide(L)'
;MVGGRITSEERSTLSTYIGVAIATVLAAGAVYFFILSHQEKKEATGFDPNRPVPNDATLKRRLKPEQYFVVRENGTETAFQNEFWDNERVGLYVDVITGEPLFTSLDKFDGGTGRPTFTKPISKDLVVEKVDTSRDMQRTEVRAKRSGAHLGHLFADPTSPTGQRYAVNSAAFHFIPIERMKDEGYEAFLALVEKK
;
A
#
# COMPACT_ATOMS: atom_id res chain seq x y z
N MET A 1 -6.74 71.61 -4.28
CA MET A 1 -6.95 70.15 -4.37
C MET A 1 -6.34 69.68 -5.69
N VAL A 2 -5.13 69.11 -5.67
CA VAL A 2 -4.43 68.68 -6.88
C VAL A 2 -4.92 67.27 -7.22
N GLY A 3 -5.90 67.17 -8.13
CA GLY A 3 -6.28 65.91 -8.73
C GLY A 3 -5.31 65.54 -9.85
N GLY A 4 -4.26 64.79 -9.53
CA GLY A 4 -3.33 64.26 -10.53
C GLY A 4 -4.04 63.28 -11.46
N ARG A 5 -4.13 63.60 -12.75
CA ARG A 5 -4.58 62.66 -13.78
C ARG A 5 -3.48 61.63 -14.03
N ILE A 6 -3.76 60.37 -13.72
CA ILE A 6 -2.87 59.24 -14.03
C ILE A 6 -2.70 59.15 -15.55
N THR A 7 -1.44 59.17 -16.02
CA THR A 7 -1.06 59.08 -17.43
C THR A 7 -1.22 57.66 -17.98
N SER A 8 -1.27 57.49 -19.30
CA SER A 8 -1.43 56.16 -19.93
C SER A 8 -0.27 55.21 -19.63
N GLU A 9 0.95 55.73 -19.49
CA GLU A 9 2.14 54.96 -19.11
C GLU A 9 2.05 54.43 -17.67
N GLU A 10 1.59 55.25 -16.71
CA GLU A 10 1.36 54.84 -15.32
C GLU A 10 0.28 53.76 -15.19
N ARG A 11 -0.73 53.75 -16.09
CA ARG A 11 -1.72 52.66 -16.14
C ARG A 11 -1.12 51.37 -16.69
N SER A 12 -0.24 51.46 -17.68
CA SER A 12 0.44 50.31 -18.29
C SER A 12 1.40 49.64 -17.31
N THR A 13 2.20 50.43 -16.59
CA THR A 13 3.10 49.91 -15.55
C THR A 13 2.32 49.28 -14.40
N LEU A 14 1.26 49.94 -13.92
CA LEU A 14 0.39 49.40 -12.86
C LEU A 14 -0.25 48.06 -13.27
N SER A 15 -0.76 47.94 -14.49
CA SER A 15 -1.34 46.69 -15.00
C SER A 15 -0.31 45.56 -15.10
N THR A 16 0.93 45.89 -15.49
CA THR A 16 2.03 44.93 -15.56
C THR A 16 2.39 44.41 -14.16
N TYR A 17 2.50 45.30 -13.16
CA TYR A 17 2.77 44.89 -11.78
C TYR A 17 1.67 44.02 -11.18
N ILE A 18 0.39 44.32 -11.47
CA ILE A 18 -0.74 43.49 -11.05
C ILE A 18 -0.66 42.10 -11.71
N GLY A 19 -0.36 42.03 -13.01
CA GLY A 19 -0.19 40.76 -13.73
C GLY A 19 0.94 39.90 -13.15
N VAL A 20 2.10 40.50 -12.87
CA VAL A 20 3.23 39.82 -12.23
C VAL A 20 2.87 39.35 -10.82
N ALA A 21 2.21 40.19 -10.02
CA ALA A 21 1.77 39.82 -8.68
C ALA A 21 0.82 38.60 -8.72
N ILE A 22 -0.17 38.59 -9.61
CA ILE A 22 -1.08 37.45 -9.78
C ILE A 22 -0.31 36.18 -10.20
N ALA A 23 0.59 36.29 -11.20
CA ALA A 23 1.39 35.15 -11.65
C ALA A 23 2.27 34.57 -10.54
N THR A 24 2.89 35.43 -9.72
CA THR A 24 3.71 34.97 -8.58
C THR A 24 2.89 34.26 -7.51
N VAL A 25 1.68 34.75 -7.21
CA VAL A 25 0.78 34.10 -6.24
C VAL A 25 0.31 32.74 -6.77
N LEU A 26 -0.05 32.64 -8.05
CA LEU A 26 -0.45 31.36 -8.66
C LEU A 26 0.70 30.35 -8.70
N ALA A 27 1.91 30.78 -9.06
CA ALA A 27 3.09 29.92 -9.06
C ALA A 27 3.44 29.44 -7.64
N ALA A 28 3.43 30.33 -6.65
CA ALA A 28 3.66 29.98 -5.25
C ALA A 28 2.58 29.02 -4.73
N GLY A 29 1.31 29.24 -5.10
CA GLY A 29 0.20 28.34 -4.77
C GLY A 29 0.37 26.96 -5.40
N ALA A 30 0.78 26.87 -6.67
CA ALA A 30 1.05 25.60 -7.34
C ALA A 30 2.24 24.85 -6.72
N VAL A 31 3.33 25.56 -6.39
CA VAL A 31 4.48 24.98 -5.68
C VAL A 31 4.09 24.51 -4.28
N TYR A 32 3.33 25.30 -3.54
CA TYR A 32 2.83 24.92 -2.21
C TYR A 32 1.94 23.67 -2.29
N PHE A 33 1.00 23.62 -3.24
CA PHE A 33 0.14 22.45 -3.44
C PHE A 33 0.95 21.21 -3.87
N PHE A 34 1.96 21.40 -4.73
CA PHE A 34 2.87 20.33 -5.14
C PHE A 34 3.65 19.78 -3.94
N ILE A 35 4.22 20.64 -3.09
CA ILE A 35 4.94 20.25 -1.87
C ILE A 35 4.01 19.53 -0.91
N LEU A 36 2.81 20.06 -0.66
CA LEU A 36 1.81 19.46 0.24
C LEU A 36 1.43 18.04 -0.22
N SER A 37 1.14 17.88 -1.52
CA SER A 37 0.80 16.57 -2.10
C SER A 37 1.94 15.55 -2.05
N HIS A 38 3.20 16.00 -2.08
CA HIS A 38 4.37 15.13 -1.95
C HIS A 38 4.70 14.80 -0.50
N GLN A 39 4.44 15.70 0.44
CA GLN A 39 4.60 15.44 1.87
C GLN A 39 3.59 14.40 2.37
N GLU A 40 2.31 14.52 2.01
CA GLU A 40 1.31 13.49 2.34
C GLU A 40 1.68 12.11 1.78
N LYS A 41 2.21 12.07 0.54
CA LYS A 41 2.68 10.82 -0.06
C LYS A 41 3.89 10.25 0.70
N LYS A 42 4.89 11.08 1.05
CA LYS A 42 6.08 10.62 1.78
C LYS A 42 5.78 10.10 3.19
N GLU A 43 4.86 10.72 3.91
CA GLU A 43 4.45 10.20 5.22
C GLU A 43 3.69 8.87 5.10
N ALA A 44 3.01 8.63 3.98
CA ALA A 44 2.22 7.43 3.76
C ALA A 44 2.99 6.21 3.23
N THR A 45 4.19 6.37 2.64
CA THR A 45 4.76 5.32 1.78
C THR A 45 5.57 4.24 2.47
N GLY A 46 6.10 4.45 3.69
CA GLY A 46 6.95 3.47 4.38
C GLY A 46 6.27 2.73 5.54
N PHE A 47 6.84 1.57 5.88
CA PHE A 47 6.55 0.88 7.14
C PHE A 47 7.23 1.57 8.32
N ASP A 48 6.44 1.91 9.35
CA ASP A 48 6.93 2.40 10.62
C ASP A 48 6.42 1.51 11.77
N PRO A 49 7.29 0.78 12.49
CA PRO A 49 6.90 -0.11 13.57
C PRO A 49 6.33 0.63 14.79
N ASN A 50 6.47 1.96 14.89
CA ASN A 50 5.88 2.76 15.98
C ASN A 50 4.53 3.37 15.59
N ARG A 51 4.15 3.34 14.31
CA ARG A 51 2.87 3.91 13.82
C ARG A 51 1.68 3.10 14.35
N PRO A 52 0.72 3.72 15.07
CA PRO A 52 -0.44 2.99 15.57
C PRO A 52 -1.30 2.45 14.44
N VAL A 53 -1.91 1.27 14.67
CA VAL A 53 -2.84 0.68 13.70
C VAL A 53 -4.09 1.57 13.63
N PRO A 54 -4.52 2.02 12.43
CA PRO A 54 -5.69 2.88 12.30
C PRO A 54 -6.97 2.20 12.80
N ASN A 55 -7.87 2.99 13.38
CA ASN A 55 -9.18 2.49 13.81
C ASN A 55 -10.11 2.17 12.62
N ASP A 56 -11.19 1.44 12.89
CA ASP A 56 -12.10 0.92 11.88
C ASP A 56 -12.73 2.02 11.00
N ALA A 57 -13.14 3.14 11.61
CA ALA A 57 -13.70 4.27 10.89
C ALA A 57 -12.71 4.90 9.89
N THR A 58 -11.43 4.91 10.25
CA THR A 58 -10.35 5.38 9.35
C THR A 58 -10.11 4.37 8.22
N LEU A 59 -10.12 3.07 8.54
CA LEU A 59 -9.94 2.01 7.54
C LEU A 59 -11.05 2.02 6.49
N LYS A 60 -12.32 2.18 6.88
CA LYS A 60 -13.46 2.27 5.95
C LYS A 60 -13.35 3.43 4.95
N ARG A 61 -12.70 4.53 5.33
CA ARG A 61 -12.48 5.68 4.42
C ARG A 61 -11.25 5.53 3.54
N ARG A 62 -10.20 4.89 4.06
CA ARG A 62 -8.90 4.79 3.38
C ARG A 62 -8.82 3.60 2.41
N LEU A 63 -9.38 2.46 2.79
CA LEU A 63 -9.30 1.22 2.02
C LEU A 63 -10.37 1.18 0.93
N LYS A 64 -10.06 0.51 -0.18
CA LYS A 64 -11.09 0.13 -1.15
C LYS A 64 -12.11 -0.81 -0.47
N PRO A 65 -13.38 -0.83 -0.90
CA PRO A 65 -14.39 -1.71 -0.30
C PRO A 65 -13.97 -3.18 -0.23
N GLU A 66 -13.36 -3.71 -1.29
CA GLU A 66 -12.87 -5.10 -1.34
C GLU A 66 -11.71 -5.37 -0.36
N GLN A 67 -10.77 -4.43 -0.23
CA GLN A 67 -9.69 -4.52 0.74
C GLN A 67 -10.24 -4.57 2.17
N TYR A 68 -11.20 -3.70 2.48
CA TYR A 68 -11.85 -3.68 3.79
C TYR A 68 -12.62 -4.98 4.07
N PHE A 69 -13.41 -5.45 3.11
CA PHE A 69 -14.15 -6.73 3.19
C PHE A 69 -13.21 -7.90 3.49
N VAL A 70 -12.09 -7.99 2.78
CA VAL A 70 -11.09 -9.05 3.02
C VAL A 70 -10.45 -8.89 4.40
N VAL A 71 -9.83 -7.76 4.70
CA VAL A 71 -8.94 -7.64 5.88
C VAL A 71 -9.68 -7.50 7.21
N ARG A 72 -10.93 -7.02 7.22
CA ARG A 72 -11.71 -6.78 8.44
C ARG A 72 -12.91 -7.71 8.59
N GLU A 73 -13.52 -8.12 7.49
CA GLU A 73 -14.74 -8.94 7.51
C GLU A 73 -14.47 -10.42 7.17
N ASN A 74 -13.19 -10.80 7.08
CA ASN A 74 -12.73 -12.15 6.74
C ASN A 74 -13.27 -12.62 5.37
N GLY A 75 -13.41 -11.66 4.46
CA GLY A 75 -13.80 -11.89 3.08
C GLY A 75 -12.76 -12.72 2.32
N THR A 76 -13.16 -13.26 1.19
CA THR A 76 -12.25 -13.95 0.26
C THR A 76 -12.51 -13.38 -1.13
N GLU A 77 -11.44 -12.95 -1.80
CA GLU A 77 -11.53 -12.39 -3.14
C GLU A 77 -11.84 -13.47 -4.19
N THR A 78 -12.27 -13.03 -5.37
CA THR A 78 -12.62 -13.96 -6.45
C THR A 78 -11.34 -14.52 -7.08
N ALA A 79 -11.30 -15.85 -7.24
CA ALA A 79 -10.15 -16.52 -7.87
C ALA A 79 -9.98 -16.05 -9.33
N PHE A 80 -8.72 -15.86 -9.75
CA PHE A 80 -8.30 -15.39 -11.09
C PHE A 80 -8.83 -14.00 -11.48
N GLN A 81 -9.47 -13.27 -10.54
CA GLN A 81 -10.01 -11.93 -10.73
C GLN A 81 -9.49 -11.01 -9.62
N ASN A 82 -8.18 -11.04 -9.40
CA ASN A 82 -7.50 -10.25 -8.40
C ASN A 82 -6.15 -9.76 -8.95
N GLU A 83 -5.50 -8.84 -8.23
CA GLU A 83 -4.36 -8.11 -8.77
C GLU A 83 -3.06 -8.93 -8.79
N PHE A 84 -2.90 -9.91 -7.89
CA PHE A 84 -1.60 -10.51 -7.62
C PHE A 84 -1.52 -12.02 -7.82
N TRP A 85 -2.56 -12.70 -8.31
CA TRP A 85 -2.47 -14.15 -8.57
C TRP A 85 -1.37 -14.47 -9.60
N ASP A 86 -1.28 -13.73 -10.71
CA ASP A 86 -0.31 -13.89 -11.80
C ASP A 86 0.87 -12.90 -11.73
N ASN A 87 1.01 -12.13 -10.65
CA ASN A 87 2.13 -11.20 -10.52
C ASN A 87 3.46 -11.98 -10.34
N GLU A 88 4.41 -11.78 -11.26
CA GLU A 88 5.76 -12.38 -11.24
C GLU A 88 6.87 -11.36 -10.97
N ARG A 89 6.52 -10.10 -10.70
CA ARG A 89 7.50 -9.04 -10.45
C ARG A 89 8.24 -9.29 -9.13
N VAL A 90 9.52 -8.90 -9.10
CA VAL A 90 10.33 -8.96 -7.88
C VAL A 90 9.95 -7.83 -6.93
N GLY A 91 9.66 -8.14 -5.67
CA GLY A 91 9.25 -7.14 -4.69
C GLY A 91 8.68 -7.71 -3.40
N LEU A 92 8.07 -6.83 -2.60
CA LEU A 92 7.45 -7.16 -1.32
C LEU A 92 5.94 -7.06 -1.39
N TYR A 93 5.28 -7.98 -0.68
CA TYR A 93 3.87 -7.89 -0.37
C TYR A 93 3.72 -7.38 1.05
N VAL A 94 3.26 -6.15 1.18
CA VAL A 94 3.13 -5.45 2.46
C VAL A 94 1.67 -5.39 2.89
N ASP A 95 1.41 -5.44 4.20
CA ASP A 95 0.07 -5.28 4.76
C ASP A 95 -0.58 -3.98 4.28
N VAL A 96 -1.73 -4.07 3.64
CA VAL A 96 -2.48 -2.89 3.15
C VAL A 96 -2.87 -1.93 4.28
N ILE A 97 -2.93 -2.41 5.53
CA ILE A 97 -3.25 -1.58 6.69
C ILE A 97 -2.03 -0.81 7.19
N THR A 98 -0.93 -1.51 7.48
CA THR A 98 0.22 -0.95 8.22
C THR A 98 1.43 -0.67 7.35
N GLY A 99 1.48 -1.23 6.14
CA GLY A 99 2.67 -1.26 5.31
C GLY A 99 3.73 -2.27 5.76
N GLU A 100 3.48 -3.09 6.79
CA GLU A 100 4.44 -4.09 7.27
C GLU A 100 4.74 -5.14 6.18
N PRO A 101 6.01 -5.40 5.83
CA PRO A 101 6.35 -6.47 4.89
C PRO A 101 5.99 -7.83 5.46
N LEU A 102 5.18 -8.61 4.73
CA LEU A 102 4.72 -9.93 5.18
C LEU A 102 5.26 -11.07 4.32
N PHE A 103 5.32 -10.88 3.01
CA PHE A 103 5.80 -11.90 2.05
C PHE A 103 6.75 -11.29 1.02
N THR A 104 7.63 -12.13 0.48
CA THR A 104 8.51 -11.79 -0.65
C THR A 104 7.98 -12.42 -1.92
N SER A 105 8.26 -11.80 -3.07
CA SER A 105 8.02 -12.43 -4.38
C SER A 105 8.85 -13.70 -4.59
N LEU A 106 9.98 -13.85 -3.91
CA LEU A 106 10.87 -15.01 -4.04
C LEU A 106 10.24 -16.29 -3.48
N ASP A 107 9.36 -16.14 -2.48
CA ASP A 107 8.62 -17.24 -1.87
C ASP A 107 7.26 -17.46 -2.55
N LYS A 108 6.90 -16.63 -3.56
CA LYS A 108 5.67 -16.77 -4.34
C LYS A 108 5.82 -17.89 -5.37
N PHE A 109 4.76 -18.67 -5.56
CA PHE A 109 4.70 -19.68 -6.61
C PHE A 109 3.27 -19.81 -7.17
N ASP A 110 3.13 -20.45 -8.33
CA ASP A 110 1.81 -20.80 -8.87
C ASP A 110 1.27 -22.05 -8.17
N GLY A 111 0.30 -21.85 -7.27
CA GLY A 111 -0.42 -22.93 -6.60
C GLY A 111 -1.69 -23.39 -7.33
N GLY A 112 -2.00 -22.84 -8.51
CA GLY A 112 -3.21 -23.16 -9.28
C GLY A 112 -4.52 -22.75 -8.61
N THR A 113 -4.47 -21.91 -7.56
CA THR A 113 -5.65 -21.54 -6.76
C THR A 113 -6.36 -20.28 -7.23
N GLY A 114 -5.76 -19.56 -8.19
CA GLY A 114 -6.23 -18.25 -8.66
C GLY A 114 -6.07 -17.13 -7.63
N ARG A 115 -5.23 -17.31 -6.61
CA ARG A 115 -4.89 -16.32 -5.59
C ARG A 115 -3.37 -16.30 -5.35
N PRO A 116 -2.79 -15.17 -4.90
CA PRO A 116 -1.38 -15.12 -4.58
C PRO A 116 -1.03 -16.17 -3.52
N THR A 117 -0.01 -16.96 -3.84
CA THR A 117 0.31 -18.17 -3.11
C THR A 117 1.80 -18.17 -2.76
N PHE A 118 2.12 -18.40 -1.48
CA PHE A 118 3.49 -18.36 -0.97
C PHE A 118 3.87 -19.61 -0.20
N THR A 119 5.15 -19.96 -0.20
CA THR A 119 5.70 -21.10 0.55
C THR A 119 5.90 -20.79 2.03
N LYS A 120 6.19 -19.53 2.36
CA LYS A 120 6.39 -19.01 3.73
C LYS A 120 6.24 -17.48 3.78
N PRO A 121 5.92 -16.89 4.95
CA PRO A 121 6.10 -15.46 5.20
C PRO A 121 7.58 -15.12 5.37
N ILE A 122 7.90 -13.82 5.36
CA ILE A 122 9.24 -13.29 5.69
C ILE A 122 9.71 -13.82 7.05
N SER A 123 8.80 -13.82 8.05
CA SER A 123 9.01 -14.45 9.35
C SER A 123 7.67 -14.95 9.89
N LYS A 124 7.71 -16.10 10.58
CA LYS A 124 6.54 -16.64 11.31
C LYS A 124 6.07 -15.70 12.42
N ASP A 125 6.96 -14.83 12.94
CA ASP A 125 6.62 -13.86 13.98
C ASP A 125 5.75 -12.70 13.49
N LEU A 126 5.58 -12.54 12.17
CA LEU A 126 4.79 -11.47 11.55
C LEU A 126 3.34 -11.88 11.30
N VAL A 127 3.04 -13.17 11.40
CA VAL A 127 1.69 -13.72 11.15
C VAL A 127 1.18 -14.49 12.36
N VAL A 128 -0.15 -14.59 12.47
CA VAL A 128 -0.84 -15.43 13.44
C VAL A 128 -1.60 -16.50 12.67
N GLU A 129 -1.34 -17.76 13.02
CA GLU A 129 -2.04 -18.93 12.51
C GLU A 129 -3.13 -19.31 13.51
N LYS A 130 -4.40 -19.30 13.09
CA LYS A 130 -5.56 -19.54 13.96
C LYS A 130 -6.46 -20.62 13.37
N VAL A 131 -6.99 -21.51 14.21
CA VAL A 131 -7.99 -22.49 13.77
C VAL A 131 -9.27 -21.76 13.31
N ASP A 132 -9.70 -22.08 12.09
CA ASP A 132 -10.92 -21.58 11.46
C ASP A 132 -11.85 -22.76 11.16
N THR A 133 -12.98 -22.80 11.87
CA THR A 133 -14.04 -23.81 11.69
C THR A 133 -15.24 -23.28 10.90
N SER A 134 -15.10 -22.13 10.24
CA SER A 134 -16.17 -21.55 9.42
C SER A 134 -16.45 -22.39 8.17
N ARG A 135 -17.68 -22.29 7.66
CA ARG A 135 -18.14 -22.98 6.44
C ARG A 135 -17.97 -24.51 6.51
N ASP A 136 -18.13 -25.08 7.71
CA ASP A 136 -18.05 -26.52 7.98
C ASP A 136 -16.72 -27.18 7.56
N MET A 137 -15.64 -26.40 7.51
CA MET A 137 -14.29 -26.86 7.20
C MET A 137 -13.37 -26.65 8.41
N GLN A 138 -12.33 -27.46 8.56
CA GLN A 138 -11.22 -27.17 9.47
C GLN A 138 -10.04 -26.64 8.66
N ARG A 139 -9.70 -25.36 8.86
CA ARG A 139 -8.60 -24.69 8.17
C ARG A 139 -7.76 -23.91 9.18
N THR A 140 -6.57 -23.49 8.74
CA THR A 140 -5.74 -22.55 9.49
C THR A 140 -5.84 -21.19 8.84
N GLU A 141 -6.56 -20.27 9.46
CA GLU A 141 -6.57 -18.85 9.07
C GLU A 141 -5.20 -18.23 9.33
N VAL A 142 -4.76 -17.39 8.41
CA VAL A 142 -3.54 -16.58 8.54
C VAL A 142 -3.92 -15.12 8.65
N ARG A 143 -3.44 -14.46 9.70
CA ARG A 143 -3.62 -13.02 9.93
C ARG A 143 -2.28 -12.30 10.06
N ALA A 144 -2.23 -11.03 9.67
CA ALA A 144 -1.10 -10.17 10.03
C ALA A 144 -1.11 -9.94 11.55
N LYS A 145 0.02 -10.16 12.22
CA LYS A 145 0.09 -10.08 13.69
C LYS A 145 -0.15 -8.67 14.20
N ARG A 146 0.42 -7.67 13.54
CA ARG A 146 0.34 -6.27 13.96
C ARG A 146 -1.06 -5.69 13.80
N SER A 147 -1.65 -5.84 12.61
CA SER A 147 -2.93 -5.20 12.27
C SER A 147 -4.15 -6.06 12.55
N GLY A 148 -3.96 -7.37 12.74
CA GLY A 148 -5.03 -8.35 12.84
C GLY A 148 -5.75 -8.61 11.51
N ALA A 149 -5.22 -8.08 10.39
CA ALA A 149 -5.81 -8.23 9.06
C ALA A 149 -5.94 -9.70 8.68
N HIS A 150 -7.12 -10.11 8.23
CA HIS A 150 -7.29 -11.41 7.57
C HIS A 150 -6.52 -11.42 6.25
N LEU A 151 -5.59 -12.37 6.10
CA LEU A 151 -4.79 -12.53 4.89
C LEU A 151 -5.34 -13.65 4.02
N GLY A 152 -5.73 -14.76 4.63
CA GLY A 152 -6.22 -15.96 3.95
C GLY A 152 -6.01 -17.20 4.80
N HIS A 153 -5.54 -18.28 4.19
CA HIS A 153 -5.42 -19.58 4.85
C HIS A 153 -4.11 -20.31 4.51
N LEU A 154 -3.64 -21.09 5.49
CA LEU A 154 -2.51 -22.00 5.36
C LEU A 154 -3.03 -23.43 5.14
N PHE A 155 -2.45 -24.11 4.17
CA PHE A 155 -2.74 -25.51 3.84
C PHE A 155 -1.45 -26.33 3.78
N ALA A 156 -1.55 -27.62 4.10
CA ALA A 156 -0.52 -28.57 3.69
C ALA A 156 -0.63 -28.76 2.17
N ASP A 157 0.50 -28.67 1.47
CA ASP A 157 0.55 -28.79 0.02
C ASP A 157 1.81 -29.56 -0.41
N PRO A 158 1.68 -30.81 -0.89
CA PRO A 158 2.82 -31.63 -1.30
C PRO A 158 3.52 -31.11 -2.56
N THR A 159 2.89 -30.20 -3.31
CA THR A 159 3.49 -29.57 -4.49
C THR A 159 4.35 -28.36 -4.14
N SER A 160 4.18 -27.81 -2.93
CA SER A 160 5.01 -26.74 -2.42
C SER A 160 6.39 -27.26 -2.01
N PRO A 161 7.50 -26.56 -2.33
CA PRO A 161 8.84 -26.91 -1.87
C PRO A 161 8.97 -27.07 -0.33
N THR A 162 8.10 -26.40 0.43
CA THR A 162 8.11 -26.43 1.90
C THR A 162 7.03 -27.33 2.50
N GLY A 163 6.23 -28.01 1.68
CA GLY A 163 5.05 -28.77 2.10
C GLY A 163 3.89 -27.89 2.60
N GLN A 164 4.03 -26.56 2.51
CA GLN A 164 3.08 -25.57 3.02
C GLN A 164 2.68 -24.59 1.93
N ARG A 165 1.40 -24.20 1.93
CA ARG A 165 0.85 -23.22 1.02
C ARG A 165 0.08 -22.15 1.77
N TYR A 166 0.60 -20.94 1.74
CA TYR A 166 -0.09 -19.72 2.15
C TYR A 166 -0.91 -19.19 0.97
N ALA A 167 -2.19 -19.56 0.92
CA ALA A 167 -3.13 -19.02 -0.07
C ALA A 167 -3.81 -17.78 0.51
N VAL A 168 -3.37 -16.62 0.08
CA VAL A 168 -3.75 -15.32 0.63
C VAL A 168 -4.47 -14.46 -0.41
N ASN A 169 -5.09 -13.37 0.02
CA ASN A 169 -5.85 -12.48 -0.84
C ASN A 169 -4.99 -11.29 -1.27
N SER A 170 -4.97 -10.95 -2.56
CA SER A 170 -4.34 -9.76 -3.12
C SER A 170 -4.83 -8.48 -2.44
N ALA A 171 -6.13 -8.41 -2.15
CA ALA A 171 -6.75 -7.27 -1.48
C ALA A 171 -6.22 -7.03 -0.05
N ALA A 172 -5.52 -7.99 0.56
CA ALA A 172 -4.85 -7.81 1.84
C ALA A 172 -3.48 -7.13 1.72
N PHE A 173 -2.98 -6.93 0.50
CA PHE A 173 -1.64 -6.42 0.26
C PHE A 173 -1.61 -5.14 -0.56
N HIS A 174 -0.52 -4.41 -0.38
CA HIS A 174 0.05 -3.54 -1.40
C HIS A 174 1.37 -4.16 -1.87
N PHE A 175 1.64 -4.12 -3.18
CA PHE A 175 2.88 -4.67 -3.74
C PHE A 175 3.89 -3.57 -3.99
N ILE A 176 5.08 -3.70 -3.42
CA ILE A 176 6.21 -2.77 -3.59
C ILE A 176 7.24 -3.44 -4.50
N PRO A 177 7.35 -3.04 -5.77
CA PRO A 177 8.35 -3.61 -6.67
C PRO A 177 9.76 -3.17 -6.27
N ILE A 178 10.77 -3.99 -6.53
CA ILE A 178 12.16 -3.76 -6.10
C ILE A 178 12.69 -2.40 -6.53
N GLU A 179 12.36 -1.95 -7.74
CA GLU A 179 12.77 -0.65 -8.28
C GLU A 179 12.18 0.56 -7.53
N ARG A 180 11.12 0.38 -6.74
CA ARG A 180 10.50 1.44 -5.93
C ARG A 180 10.72 1.27 -4.43
N MET A 181 11.29 0.15 -3.98
CA MET A 181 11.47 -0.12 -2.55
C MET A 181 12.24 0.98 -1.82
N LYS A 182 13.31 1.51 -2.42
CA LYS A 182 14.07 2.61 -1.80
C LYS A 182 13.24 3.88 -1.67
N ASP A 183 12.58 4.30 -2.75
CA ASP A 183 11.80 5.52 -2.80
C ASP A 183 10.55 5.46 -1.89
N GLU A 184 10.02 4.27 -1.69
CA GLU A 184 8.87 4.01 -0.81
C GLU A 184 9.29 3.70 0.64
N GLY A 185 10.58 3.79 1.00
CA GLY A 185 11.02 3.64 2.39
C GLY A 185 11.21 2.20 2.88
N TYR A 186 11.37 1.26 1.95
CA TYR A 186 11.64 -0.16 2.19
C TYR A 186 13.10 -0.55 1.91
N GLU A 187 14.03 0.41 1.88
CA GLU A 187 15.47 0.17 1.62
C GLU A 187 16.06 -0.89 2.56
N ALA A 188 15.67 -0.89 3.83
CA ALA A 188 16.12 -1.86 4.83
C ALA A 188 15.73 -3.33 4.51
N PHE A 189 14.78 -3.54 3.60
CA PHE A 189 14.26 -4.86 3.24
C PHE A 189 14.74 -5.35 1.86
N LEU A 190 15.58 -4.58 1.14
CA LEU A 190 16.09 -4.96 -0.19
C LEU A 190 16.77 -6.35 -0.17
N ALA A 191 17.54 -6.64 0.87
CA ALA A 191 18.22 -7.92 1.02
C ALA A 191 17.28 -9.14 1.09
N LEU A 192 15.98 -8.94 1.37
CA LEU A 192 14.98 -10.01 1.37
C LEU A 192 14.54 -10.43 -0.04
N VAL A 193 14.70 -9.57 -1.04
CA VAL A 193 14.30 -9.83 -2.43
C VAL A 193 15.48 -10.00 -3.38
N GLU A 194 16.69 -9.66 -2.95
CA GLU A 194 17.94 -9.84 -3.71
C GLU A 194 18.60 -11.21 -3.47
N LYS A 195 18.30 -11.89 -2.35
CA LYS A 195 18.90 -13.19 -2.03
C LYS A 195 18.34 -14.29 -2.93
N LYS A 196 19.23 -14.99 -3.63
CA LYS A 196 18.96 -16.31 -4.21
C LYS A 196 19.92 -17.33 -3.62
#